data_AF-A0A2U3AWN0-F1
#
_entry.id   AF-A0A2U3AWN0-F1
#
_cell.length_a   1.000
_cell.length_b   1.000
_cell.length_c   1.000
_cell.angle_alpha   90.00
_cell.angle_beta   90.00
_cell.angle_gamma   90.00
#
_symmetry.space_group_name_H-M   'P 1'
#
loop_
_entity.id
_entity.type
_entity.pdbx_description
1 polymer ?
#
loop_
_entity_poly.entity_id
_entity_poly.type
_entity_poly.pdbx_seq_one_letter_code
_entity_poly.pdbx_strand_id
1 'polypeptide(L)'
;MILDNYFRRPVLYDYLISLIVGSLLYLLFYKGLIHLPNDDRSLSMTSDLANVGLTSAGFILTLLTVLITFKSSSKISKKEYTEDDSLFDLFFASDLYFMTVRILKNSIKSLILISVIGFALKLGIPKEYLKFVFFYNVFGLIIIALTLYRCLLVLTKVLKMQK
;
A
#
# COMPACT_ATOMS: atom_id res chain seq x y z
N MET A 1 -1.46 5.95 19.89
CA MET A 1 -0.13 6.60 19.89
C MET A 1 0.82 6.12 18.78
N ILE A 2 1.25 4.84 18.73
CA ILE A 2 2.11 4.34 17.62
C ILE A 2 1.38 4.31 16.27
N LEU A 3 0.11 3.87 16.28
CA LEU A 3 -0.71 3.75 15.08
C LEU A 3 -1.03 5.14 14.46
N ASP A 4 -1.24 6.15 15.29
CA ASP A 4 -1.58 7.52 14.85
C ASP A 4 -0.41 8.20 14.16
N ASN A 5 0.82 7.94 14.61
CA ASN A 5 2.01 8.47 13.96
C ASN A 5 2.29 7.77 12.61
N TYR A 6 2.01 6.47 12.52
CA TYR A 6 2.06 5.72 11.26
C TYR A 6 1.04 6.27 10.23
N PHE A 7 -0.21 6.50 10.64
CA PHE A 7 -1.23 7.07 9.75
C PHE A 7 -0.94 8.51 9.30
N ARG A 8 -0.06 9.23 9.99
CA ARG A 8 0.32 10.60 9.62
C ARG A 8 1.18 10.65 8.34
N ARG A 9 2.06 9.66 8.13
CA ARG A 9 2.91 9.53 6.92
C ARG A 9 3.18 8.06 6.56
N PRO A 10 2.15 7.27 6.23
CA PRO A 10 2.28 5.81 6.19
C PRO A 10 3.19 5.32 5.06
N VAL A 11 3.20 6.02 3.91
CA VAL A 11 4.10 5.67 2.80
C VAL A 11 5.58 5.82 3.20
N LEU A 12 5.94 6.82 4.00
CA LEU A 12 7.34 6.99 4.42
C LEU A 12 7.79 5.85 5.33
N TYR A 13 6.91 5.39 6.22
CA TYR A 13 7.22 4.26 7.10
C TYR A 13 7.37 2.95 6.31
N ASP A 14 6.52 2.70 5.32
CA ASP A 14 6.63 1.50 4.49
C ASP A 14 7.96 1.45 3.75
N TYR A 15 8.37 2.58 3.15
CA TYR A 15 9.66 2.66 2.46
C TYR A 15 10.84 2.57 3.43
N LEU A 16 10.75 3.16 4.62
CA LEU A 16 11.79 3.04 5.66
C LEU A 16 11.94 1.58 6.14
N ILE A 17 10.83 0.91 6.43
CA ILE A 17 10.84 -0.49 6.86
C ILE A 17 11.43 -1.37 5.77
N SER A 18 10.99 -1.20 4.52
CA SER A 18 11.53 -1.95 3.38
C SER A 18 13.01 -1.67 3.14
N LEU A 19 13.48 -0.44 3.37
CA LEU A 19 14.89 -0.08 3.25
C LEU A 19 15.74 -0.71 4.36
N ILE A 20 15.23 -0.74 5.60
CA ILE A 20 15.90 -1.41 6.74
C ILE A 20 16.01 -2.91 6.46
N VAL A 21 14.91 -3.56 6.07
CA VAL A 21 14.90 -5.01 5.80
C VAL A 21 15.77 -5.34 4.59
N GLY A 22 15.71 -4.53 3.53
CA GLY A 22 16.57 -4.68 2.35
C GLY A 22 18.06 -4.53 2.69
N SER A 23 18.41 -3.54 3.51
CA SER A 23 19.80 -3.32 3.97
C SER A 23 20.30 -4.49 4.83
N LEU A 24 19.45 -5.02 5.72
CA LEU A 24 19.77 -6.17 6.55
C LEU A 24 20.02 -7.42 5.69
N LEU A 25 19.17 -7.68 4.69
CA LEU A 25 19.35 -8.78 3.74
C LEU A 25 20.61 -8.63 2.91
N TYR A 26 20.95 -7.42 2.47
CA TYR A 26 22.18 -7.16 1.76
C TYR A 26 23.42 -7.46 2.63
N LEU A 27 23.40 -7.06 3.91
CA LEU A 27 24.47 -7.39 4.85
C LEU A 27 24.60 -8.90 5.11
N LEU A 28 23.47 -9.62 5.20
CA LEU A 28 23.45 -11.08 5.35
C LEU A 28 24.00 -11.79 4.12
N PHE A 29 23.68 -11.28 2.92
CA PHE A 29 24.25 -11.76 1.67
C PHE A 29 25.76 -11.51 1.61
N TYR A 30 26.23 -10.32 1.99
CA TYR A 30 27.66 -10.02 2.03
C TYR A 30 28.44 -10.91 3.00
N LYS A 31 27.81 -11.32 4.11
CA LYS A 31 28.36 -12.31 5.06
C LYS A 31 28.28 -13.76 4.58
N GLY A 32 27.74 -14.03 3.39
CA GLY A 32 27.62 -15.38 2.82
C GLY A 32 26.57 -16.28 3.49
N LEU A 33 25.70 -15.72 4.34
CA LEU A 33 24.69 -16.50 5.08
C LEU A 33 23.47 -16.86 4.22
N ILE A 34 23.28 -16.16 3.09
CA ILE A 34 22.14 -16.35 2.20
C ILE A 34 22.65 -16.54 0.77
N HIS A 35 22.16 -17.58 0.09
CA HIS A 35 22.39 -17.77 -1.33
C HIS A 35 21.26 -17.12 -2.14
N LEU A 36 21.62 -16.39 -3.20
CA LEU A 36 20.66 -15.80 -4.11
C LEU A 36 19.98 -16.88 -4.95
N PRO A 37 18.66 -16.79 -5.18
CA PRO A 37 17.95 -17.71 -6.07
C PRO A 37 18.36 -17.49 -7.54
N ASN A 38 18.10 -18.49 -8.39
CA ASN A 38 18.36 -18.41 -9.83
C ASN A 38 17.68 -17.19 -10.48
N ASP A 39 18.34 -16.62 -11.48
CA ASP A 39 17.94 -15.39 -12.16
C ASP A 39 16.51 -15.47 -12.74
N ASP A 40 16.15 -16.61 -13.36
CA ASP A 40 14.82 -16.84 -13.92
C ASP A 40 13.71 -16.79 -12.86
N ARG A 41 13.99 -17.30 -11.67
CA ARG A 41 13.04 -17.30 -10.54
C ARG A 41 12.87 -15.89 -9.96
N SER A 42 13.94 -15.10 -9.92
CA SER A 42 13.87 -13.70 -9.51
C SER A 42 13.07 -12.86 -10.51
N LEU A 43 13.25 -13.10 -11.80
CA LEU A 43 12.49 -12.41 -12.85
C LEU A 43 11.01 -12.80 -12.87
N SER A 44 10.67 -14.08 -12.68
CA SER A 44 9.28 -14.52 -12.59
C SER A 44 8.57 -13.88 -11.39
N MET A 45 9.20 -13.91 -10.21
CA MET A 45 8.70 -13.24 -9.01
C MET A 45 8.47 -11.74 -9.22
N THR A 46 9.33 -11.07 -9.99
CA THR A 46 9.15 -9.63 -10.29
C THR A 46 7.83 -9.37 -10.99
N SER A 47 7.50 -10.19 -11.98
CA SER A 47 6.21 -10.10 -12.69
C SER A 47 5.04 -10.44 -11.79
N ASP A 48 5.16 -11.47 -10.98
CA ASP A 48 4.09 -11.87 -10.05
C ASP A 48 3.79 -10.74 -9.06
N LEU A 49 4.84 -10.14 -8.46
CA LEU A 49 4.69 -9.00 -7.57
C LEU A 49 4.13 -7.76 -8.27
N ALA A 50 4.60 -7.47 -9.49
CA ALA A 50 4.08 -6.35 -10.27
C ALA A 50 2.59 -6.53 -10.60
N ASN A 51 2.17 -7.74 -10.99
CA ASN A 51 0.78 -8.09 -11.23
C ASN A 51 -0.06 -7.96 -9.95
N VAL A 52 0.38 -8.56 -8.84
CA VAL A 52 -0.30 -8.45 -7.54
C VAL A 52 -0.45 -7.00 -7.11
N GLY A 53 0.60 -6.18 -7.26
CA GLY A 53 0.57 -4.76 -6.95
C GLY A 53 -0.45 -4.00 -7.80
N LEU A 54 -0.52 -4.27 -9.12
CA LEU A 54 -1.44 -3.60 -10.03
C LEU A 54 -2.90 -3.99 -9.74
N THR A 55 -3.17 -5.28 -9.55
CA THR A 55 -4.50 -5.79 -9.18
C THR A 55 -4.96 -5.22 -7.84
N SER A 56 -4.06 -5.18 -6.85
CA SER A 56 -4.35 -4.60 -5.53
C SER A 56 -4.66 -3.10 -5.63
N ALA A 57 -3.91 -2.36 -6.47
CA ALA A 57 -4.18 -0.96 -6.73
C ALA A 57 -5.57 -0.76 -7.35
N GLY A 58 -5.95 -1.61 -8.30
CA GLY A 58 -7.29 -1.62 -8.90
C GLY A 58 -8.40 -1.85 -7.88
N PHE A 59 -8.23 -2.84 -6.99
CA PHE A 59 -9.19 -3.09 -5.91
C PHE A 59 -9.35 -1.90 -4.96
N ILE A 60 -8.25 -1.28 -4.55
CA ILE A 60 -8.27 -0.11 -3.66
C ILE A 60 -8.91 1.10 -4.37
N LEU A 61 -8.68 1.27 -5.67
CA LEU A 61 -9.31 2.31 -6.47
C LEU A 61 -10.84 2.13 -6.52
N THR A 62 -11.31 0.91 -6.76
CA THR A 62 -12.75 0.60 -6.72
C THR A 62 -13.36 0.91 -5.36
N LEU A 63 -12.69 0.52 -4.27
CA LEU A 63 -13.13 0.85 -2.90
C LEU A 63 -13.21 2.37 -2.69
N LEU A 64 -12.19 3.11 -3.14
CA LEU A 64 -12.17 4.57 -3.05
C LEU A 64 -13.33 5.20 -3.83
N THR A 65 -13.63 4.71 -5.03
CA THR A 65 -14.77 5.16 -5.83
C THR A 65 -16.08 4.93 -5.08
N VAL A 66 -16.30 3.74 -4.50
CA VAL A 66 -17.50 3.44 -3.69
C VAL A 66 -17.63 4.40 -2.52
N LEU A 67 -16.54 4.66 -1.79
CA LEU A 67 -16.54 5.63 -0.67
C LEU A 67 -16.89 7.05 -1.12
N ILE A 68 -16.38 7.49 -2.26
CA ILE A 68 -16.68 8.82 -2.81
C ILE A 68 -18.15 8.89 -3.25
N THR A 69 -18.67 7.86 -3.90
CA THR A 69 -20.09 7.79 -4.30
C THR A 69 -21.00 7.88 -3.09
N PHE A 70 -20.74 7.11 -2.04
CA PHE A 70 -21.51 7.20 -0.80
C PHE A 70 -21.46 8.58 -0.16
N LYS A 71 -20.29 9.23 -0.14
CA LYS A 71 -20.20 10.62 0.31
C LYS A 71 -21.05 11.57 -0.53
N SER A 72 -21.04 11.42 -1.86
CA SER A 72 -21.82 12.27 -2.76
C SER A 72 -23.33 12.07 -2.61
N SER A 73 -23.76 10.90 -2.13
CA SER A 73 -25.17 10.60 -1.85
C SER A 73 -25.62 11.04 -0.45
N SER A 74 -24.69 11.32 0.47
CA SER A 74 -25.00 11.84 1.80
C SER A 74 -25.48 13.29 1.70
N LYS A 75 -26.58 13.61 2.38
CA LYS A 75 -27.26 14.92 2.33
C LYS A 75 -26.73 15.93 3.34
N ILE A 76 -25.79 15.55 4.22
CA ILE A 76 -25.39 16.36 5.37
C ILE A 76 -24.15 17.22 5.03
N SER A 77 -24.30 18.54 5.17
CA SER A 77 -23.23 19.54 5.08
C SER A 77 -22.62 19.76 6.48
N LYS A 78 -21.33 20.15 6.55
CA LYS A 78 -20.50 20.31 7.76
C LYS A 78 -21.05 21.30 8.83
N LYS A 79 -22.26 21.83 8.67
CA LYS A 79 -22.86 22.91 9.49
C LYS A 79 -24.20 22.56 10.15
N GLU A 80 -24.78 21.39 9.88
CA GLU A 80 -26.05 20.96 10.47
C GLU A 80 -25.82 19.57 11.05
N TYR A 81 -25.43 19.51 12.32
CA TYR A 81 -25.32 18.26 13.07
C TYR A 81 -26.51 18.18 14.02
N THR A 82 -27.29 17.11 13.91
CA THR A 82 -28.35 16.75 14.85
C THR A 82 -27.98 15.43 15.51
N GLU A 83 -28.37 15.22 16.78
CA GLU A 83 -28.06 13.98 17.51
C GLU A 83 -28.65 12.71 16.85
N ASP A 84 -29.59 12.89 15.92
CA ASP A 84 -30.24 11.81 15.14
C ASP A 84 -29.50 11.42 13.85
N ASP A 85 -28.39 12.09 13.49
CA ASP A 85 -27.66 11.79 12.26
C ASP A 85 -26.92 10.45 12.33
N SER A 86 -26.88 9.72 11.21
CA SER A 86 -26.22 8.42 11.18
C SER A 86 -24.70 8.56 11.40
N LEU A 87 -24.07 7.60 12.10
CA LEU A 87 -22.61 7.55 12.29
C LEU A 87 -21.83 7.61 10.97
N PHE A 88 -22.46 7.17 9.87
CA PHE A 88 -21.88 7.18 8.53
C PHE A 88 -21.88 8.58 7.91
N ASP A 89 -22.94 9.35 8.10
CA ASP A 89 -22.98 10.76 7.70
C ASP A 89 -22.00 11.60 8.53
N LEU A 90 -21.91 11.31 9.83
CA LEU A 90 -20.91 11.90 10.71
C LEU A 90 -19.48 11.60 10.22
N PHE A 91 -19.21 10.35 9.80
CA PHE A 91 -17.92 9.97 9.20
C PHE A 91 -17.62 10.78 7.93
N PHE A 92 -18.57 10.91 7.00
CA PHE A 92 -18.37 11.63 5.75
C PHE A 92 -18.17 13.14 5.92
N ALA A 93 -18.78 13.72 6.96
CA ALA A 93 -18.63 15.13 7.32
C ALA A 93 -17.32 15.40 8.11
N SER A 94 -16.77 14.37 8.78
CA SER A 94 -15.56 14.48 9.58
C SER A 94 -14.26 14.51 8.77
N ASP A 95 -13.16 14.93 9.42
CA ASP A 95 -11.82 14.89 8.85
C ASP A 95 -11.28 13.44 8.69
N LEU A 96 -11.91 12.44 9.33
CA LEU A 96 -11.57 11.02 9.21
C LEU A 96 -11.80 10.49 7.79
N TYR A 97 -12.85 10.95 7.11
CA TYR A 97 -13.09 10.62 5.71
C TYR A 97 -11.95 11.11 4.82
N PHE A 98 -11.56 12.38 4.97
CA PHE A 98 -10.49 12.96 4.15
C PHE A 98 -9.14 12.30 4.41
N MET A 99 -8.88 11.92 5.67
CA MET A 99 -7.72 11.12 6.02
C MET A 99 -7.76 9.74 5.34
N THR A 100 -8.91 9.06 5.38
CA THR A 100 -9.12 7.75 4.75
C THR A 100 -8.89 7.81 3.23
N VAL A 101 -9.52 8.77 2.55
CA VAL A 101 -9.34 8.99 1.10
C VAL A 101 -7.87 9.26 0.76
N ARG A 102 -7.19 10.08 1.57
CA ARG A 102 -5.76 10.37 1.37
C ARG A 102 -4.90 9.11 1.51
N ILE A 103 -5.16 8.28 2.53
CA ILE A 103 -4.44 7.03 2.74
C ILE A 103 -4.64 6.09 1.55
N LEU A 104 -5.89 5.86 1.12
CA LEU A 104 -6.20 4.98 -0.01
C LEU A 104 -5.57 5.48 -1.32
N LYS A 105 -5.68 6.78 -1.62
CA LYS A 105 -5.05 7.39 -2.79
C LYS A 105 -3.52 7.20 -2.80
N ASN A 106 -2.88 7.35 -1.64
CA ASN A 106 -1.45 7.16 -1.50
C ASN A 106 -1.04 5.69 -1.62
N SER A 107 -1.84 4.77 -1.11
CA SER A 107 -1.67 3.33 -1.29
C SER A 107 -1.71 2.93 -2.77
N ILE A 108 -2.70 3.44 -3.53
CA ILE A 108 -2.81 3.21 -4.98
C ILE A 108 -1.55 3.70 -5.70
N LYS A 109 -1.12 4.95 -5.44
CA LYS A 109 0.09 5.51 -6.06
C LYS A 109 1.33 4.67 -5.76
N SER A 110 1.50 4.23 -4.51
CA SER A 110 2.63 3.41 -4.10
C SER A 110 2.67 2.07 -4.81
N LEU A 111 1.51 1.38 -4.90
CA LEU A 111 1.41 0.09 -5.57
C LEU A 111 1.66 0.22 -7.08
N ILE A 112 1.05 1.21 -7.74
CA ILE A 112 1.29 1.46 -9.17
C ILE A 112 2.78 1.73 -9.42
N LEU A 113 3.41 2.57 -8.60
CA LEU A 113 4.83 2.90 -8.76
C LEU A 113 5.72 1.65 -8.71
N ILE A 114 5.51 0.79 -7.72
CA ILE A 114 6.29 -0.45 -7.57
C ILE A 114 5.96 -1.46 -8.67
N SER A 115 4.71 -1.58 -9.10
CA SER A 115 4.37 -2.44 -10.23
C SER A 115 5.04 -1.98 -11.54
N VAL A 116 5.00 -0.68 -11.82
CA VAL A 116 5.61 -0.10 -13.03
C VAL A 116 7.13 -0.23 -12.99
N ILE A 117 7.77 0.06 -11.85
CA ILE A 117 9.22 -0.15 -11.68
C ILE A 117 9.55 -1.63 -11.85
N GLY A 118 8.75 -2.55 -11.32
CA GLY A 118 9.00 -4.00 -11.46
C GLY A 118 8.98 -4.44 -12.93
N PHE A 119 8.01 -3.99 -13.71
CA PHE A 119 7.99 -4.26 -15.15
C PHE A 119 9.15 -3.58 -15.89
N ALA A 120 9.49 -2.35 -15.54
CA ALA A 120 10.62 -1.64 -16.14
C ALA A 120 11.96 -2.37 -15.87
N LEU A 121 12.17 -2.86 -14.65
CA LEU A 121 13.35 -3.65 -14.28
C LEU A 121 13.40 -4.96 -15.07
N LYS A 122 12.26 -5.65 -15.24
CA LYS A 122 12.21 -6.88 -16.04
C LYS A 122 12.55 -6.65 -17.52
N LEU A 123 12.17 -5.50 -18.09
CA LEU A 123 12.43 -5.18 -19.50
C LEU A 123 13.83 -4.64 -19.75
N GLY A 124 14.37 -3.84 -18.83
CA GLY A 124 15.57 -3.04 -19.07
C GLY A 124 16.87 -3.58 -18.46
N ILE A 125 16.82 -4.59 -17.58
CA ILE A 125 18.02 -5.06 -16.86
C ILE A 125 18.88 -6.00 -17.72
N PRO A 126 20.20 -5.73 -17.88
CA PRO A 126 21.14 -6.66 -18.47
C PRO A 126 21.32 -7.92 -17.62
N LYS A 127 21.63 -9.06 -18.26
CA LYS A 127 21.77 -10.36 -17.57
C LYS A 127 22.71 -10.33 -16.36
N GLU A 128 23.78 -9.53 -16.42
CA GLU A 128 24.77 -9.39 -15.34
C GLU A 128 24.19 -8.87 -14.01
N TYR A 129 23.12 -8.07 -14.08
CA TYR A 129 22.52 -7.43 -12.91
C TYR A 129 21.23 -8.11 -12.42
N LEU A 130 20.82 -9.22 -13.04
CA LEU A 130 19.60 -9.95 -12.66
C LEU A 130 19.60 -10.43 -11.22
N LYS A 131 20.78 -10.72 -10.67
CA LYS A 131 20.96 -11.10 -9.26
C LYS A 131 20.46 -10.04 -8.28
N PHE A 132 20.53 -8.76 -8.64
CA PHE A 132 20.08 -7.66 -7.78
C PHE A 132 18.55 -7.48 -7.78
N VAL A 133 17.86 -8.06 -8.76
CA VAL A 133 16.38 -8.06 -8.84
C VAL A 133 15.76 -8.77 -7.63
N PHE A 134 16.48 -9.71 -7.01
CA PHE A 134 16.03 -10.34 -5.77
C PHE A 134 15.76 -9.32 -4.65
N PHE A 135 16.66 -8.34 -4.44
CA PHE A 135 16.48 -7.33 -3.40
C PHE A 135 15.29 -6.43 -3.70
N TYR A 136 15.07 -6.12 -4.98
CA TYR A 136 13.88 -5.41 -5.43
C TYR A 136 12.60 -6.19 -5.12
N ASN A 137 12.58 -7.50 -5.37
CA ASN A 137 11.41 -8.34 -5.09
C ASN A 137 11.07 -8.36 -3.60
N VAL A 138 12.07 -8.49 -2.73
CA VAL A 138 11.82 -8.45 -1.28
C VAL A 138 11.29 -7.08 -0.86
N PHE A 139 11.90 -6.00 -1.38
CA PHE A 139 11.45 -4.64 -1.13
C PHE A 139 10.00 -4.42 -1.58
N GLY A 140 9.66 -4.84 -2.80
CA GLY A 140 8.32 -4.76 -3.36
C GLY A 140 7.30 -5.58 -2.57
N LEU A 141 7.65 -6.79 -2.18
CA LEU A 141 6.79 -7.67 -1.37
C LEU A 141 6.42 -7.03 -0.03
N ILE A 142 7.40 -6.44 0.67
CA ILE A 142 7.15 -5.77 1.96
C ILE A 142 6.20 -4.59 1.79
N ILE A 143 6.41 -3.75 0.77
CA ILE A 143 5.53 -2.60 0.55
C ILE A 143 4.12 -3.04 0.18
N ILE A 144 3.97 -4.07 -0.67
CA ILE A 144 2.66 -4.63 -1.01
C ILE A 144 1.98 -5.13 0.27
N ALA A 145 2.67 -5.92 1.09
CA ALA A 145 2.12 -6.47 2.32
C ALA A 145 1.70 -5.38 3.33
N LEU A 146 2.55 -4.39 3.58
CA LEU A 146 2.25 -3.28 4.50
C LEU A 146 1.12 -2.39 3.96
N THR A 147 1.07 -2.17 2.65
CA THR A 147 -0.01 -1.40 2.01
C THR A 147 -1.34 -2.12 2.15
N LEU A 148 -1.39 -3.43 1.89
CA LEU A 148 -2.60 -4.23 2.05
C LEU A 148 -3.05 -4.28 3.51
N TYR A 149 -2.13 -4.51 4.44
CA TYR A 149 -2.42 -4.49 5.87
C TYR A 149 -3.00 -3.15 6.32
N ARG A 150 -2.42 -2.03 5.86
CA ARG A 150 -2.93 -0.68 6.13
C ARG A 150 -4.34 -0.46 5.57
N CYS A 151 -4.62 -0.94 4.36
CA CYS A 151 -5.97 -0.88 3.80
C CYS A 151 -6.98 -1.71 4.60
N LEU A 152 -6.59 -2.89 5.08
CA LEU A 152 -7.43 -3.73 5.96
C LEU A 152 -7.73 -3.05 7.30
N LEU A 153 -6.75 -2.37 7.90
CA LEU A 153 -6.96 -1.61 9.13
C LEU A 153 -7.96 -0.46 8.94
N VAL A 154 -7.85 0.27 7.83
CA VAL A 154 -8.79 1.34 7.48
C VAL A 154 -10.21 0.77 7.31
N LEU A 155 -10.35 -0.32 6.54
CA LEU A 155 -11.64 -0.95 6.32
C LEU A 155 -12.28 -1.43 7.64
N THR A 156 -11.49 -2.04 8.52
CA THR A 156 -11.97 -2.53 9.82
C THR A 156 -12.46 -1.39 10.71
N LYS A 157 -11.78 -0.23 10.68
CA LYS A 157 -12.24 0.96 11.41
C LYS A 157 -13.55 1.49 10.86
N VAL A 158 -13.70 1.57 9.53
CA VAL A 158 -14.95 2.01 8.89
C VAL A 158 -16.10 1.05 9.23
N LEU A 159 -15.88 -0.27 9.17
CA LEU A 159 -16.91 -1.27 9.50
C LEU A 159 -17.32 -1.25 10.97
N LYS A 160 -16.38 -0.99 11.89
CA LYS A 160 -16.70 -0.84 13.32
C LYS A 160 -17.58 0.38 13.61
N MET A 161 -17.55 1.41 12.76
CA MET A 161 -18.43 2.58 12.87
C MET A 161 -19.83 2.33 12.29
N GLN A 162 -20.01 1.23 11.57
CA GLN A 162 -21.30 0.84 10.98
C GLN A 162 -22.18 0.03 11.96
N LYS A 163 -21.60 -0.45 13.08
CA LYS A 163 -22.32 -1.08 14.20
C LYS A 163 -22.53 -0.07 15.31
#